data_AF-A0A4U0ZQS8-F1
#
_entry.id   AF-A0A4U0ZQS8-F1
#
_cell.length_a   1.000
_cell.length_b   1.000
_cell.length_c   1.000
_cell.angle_alpha   90.00
_cell.angle_beta   90.00
_cell.angle_gamma   90.00
#
_symmetry.space_group_name_H-M   'P 1'
#
loop_
_entity.id
_entity.type
_entity.pdbx_description
1 polymer ?
#
loop_
_entity_poly.entity_id
_entity_poly.type
_entity_poly.pdbx_seq_one_letter_code
_entity_poly.pdbx_strand_id
1 'polypeptide(L)'
;MKNTGIHVSAAVAIIRCEHPVTSYLLLRRASHPDDPWSGHFAFPGGRKEHSDKTLLDTCIRETKEETGIELQVSQLVQTLSPEPAGQNFQHLLWVQPFLFSLPDRPAISLNTSEIVDSAWVSLQNFAEPANHSETEMLPGKLFPTFPLQDYFLWGFTYRLLGKTVEL
;
A
#
# COMPACT_ATOMS: atom_id res chain seq x y z
N MET A 1 -13.15 -12.82 30.05
CA MET A 1 -11.99 -12.00 29.65
C MET A 1 -12.24 -11.52 28.23
N LYS A 2 -12.45 -10.21 28.01
CA LYS A 2 -12.64 -9.69 26.65
C LYS A 2 -11.28 -9.76 25.95
N ASN A 3 -11.20 -10.50 24.85
CA ASN A 3 -9.99 -10.61 24.05
C ASN A 3 -9.72 -9.23 23.43
N THR A 4 -8.93 -8.39 24.11
CA THR A 4 -8.49 -7.06 23.63
C THR A 4 -7.34 -7.18 22.63
N GLY A 5 -7.36 -8.23 21.80
CA GLY A 5 -6.39 -8.45 20.76
C GLY A 5 -6.67 -7.51 19.59
N ILE A 6 -5.61 -6.94 19.03
CA ILE A 6 -5.68 -6.23 17.76
C ILE A 6 -6.28 -7.17 16.71
N HIS A 7 -7.43 -6.81 16.15
CA HIS A 7 -8.07 -7.59 15.08
C HIS A 7 -7.59 -7.09 13.72
N VAL A 8 -6.62 -7.81 13.15
CA VAL A 8 -6.07 -7.52 11.83
C VAL A 8 -6.99 -8.12 10.76
N SER A 9 -7.55 -7.29 9.89
CA SER A 9 -8.58 -7.70 8.92
C SER A 9 -8.31 -7.27 7.49
N ALA A 10 -7.13 -6.69 7.23
CA ALA A 10 -6.69 -6.31 5.91
C ALA A 10 -5.20 -6.63 5.73
N ALA A 11 -4.78 -6.79 4.48
CA ALA A 11 -3.40 -7.06 4.12
C ALA A 11 -2.99 -6.23 2.91
N VAL A 12 -1.71 -5.87 2.84
CA VAL A 12 -1.12 -5.13 1.71
C VAL A 12 0.21 -5.75 1.26
N ALA A 13 0.43 -5.72 -0.05
CA ALA A 13 1.66 -6.17 -0.69
C ALA A 13 2.59 -4.97 -0.92
N ILE A 14 3.74 -4.98 -0.24
CA ILE A 14 4.83 -4.07 -0.57
C ILE A 14 5.70 -4.76 -1.61
N ILE A 15 5.47 -4.44 -2.88
CA ILE A 15 6.16 -5.09 -4.00
C ILE A 15 7.38 -4.26 -4.37
N ARG A 16 8.56 -4.74 -4.00
CA ARG A 16 9.85 -4.16 -4.38
C ARG A 16 10.37 -4.86 -5.64
N CYS A 17 10.84 -4.09 -6.62
CA CYS A 17 11.55 -4.61 -7.79
C CYS A 17 12.95 -4.01 -7.86
N GLU A 18 13.98 -4.80 -8.15
CA GLU A 18 15.37 -4.33 -8.17
C GLU A 18 15.77 -3.67 -9.50
N HIS A 19 15.20 -4.12 -10.62
CA HIS A 19 15.48 -3.57 -11.96
C HIS A 19 14.29 -2.79 -12.55
N PRO A 20 14.56 -1.75 -13.37
CA PRO A 20 15.87 -1.19 -13.71
C PRO A 20 16.53 -0.39 -12.57
N VAL A 21 15.76 0.00 -11.56
CA VAL A 21 16.20 0.60 -10.31
C VAL A 21 15.28 0.11 -9.20
N THR A 22 15.78 -0.01 -7.97
CA THR A 22 14.97 -0.42 -6.82
C THR A 22 13.74 0.49 -6.68
N SER A 23 12.55 -0.09 -6.83
CA SER A 23 11.28 0.65 -6.89
C SER A 23 10.15 -0.12 -6.22
N TYR A 24 9.11 0.61 -5.81
CA TYR A 24 7.91 0.07 -5.18
C TYR A 24 6.67 0.34 -6.03
N LEU A 25 5.81 -0.67 -6.18
CA LEU A 25 4.54 -0.51 -6.87
C LEU A 25 3.49 0.13 -5.96
N LEU A 26 2.86 1.19 -6.46
CA LEU A 26 1.67 1.81 -5.87
C LEU A 26 0.55 1.88 -6.90
N LEU A 27 -0.68 1.77 -6.44
CA LEU A 27 -1.90 1.84 -7.24
C LEU A 27 -2.70 3.08 -6.85
N ARG A 28 -3.29 3.75 -7.83
CA ARG A 28 -4.20 4.86 -7.62
C ARG A 28 -5.63 4.35 -7.64
N ARG A 29 -6.31 4.43 -6.49
CA ARG A 29 -7.70 3.99 -6.34
C ARG A 29 -8.64 4.89 -7.16
N ALA A 30 -9.67 4.31 -7.76
CA ALA A 30 -10.76 5.03 -8.37
C ALA A 30 -11.46 5.94 -7.34
N SER A 31 -12.08 7.02 -7.82
CA SER A 31 -12.84 7.91 -6.95
C SER A 31 -14.26 7.40 -6.76
N HIS A 32 -14.60 7.04 -5.52
CA HIS A 32 -15.94 6.66 -5.11
C HIS A 32 -16.44 7.55 -3.96
N PRO A 33 -17.66 8.13 -4.05
CA PRO A 33 -18.18 9.04 -3.02
C PRO A 33 -18.18 8.45 -1.59
N ASP A 34 -18.34 7.13 -1.48
CA ASP A 34 -18.46 6.41 -0.21
C ASP A 34 -17.14 5.77 0.27
N ASP A 35 -16.04 5.89 -0.48
CA ASP A 35 -14.72 5.36 -0.09
C ASP A 35 -13.82 6.49 0.44
N PRO A 36 -13.46 6.50 1.73
CA PRO A 36 -12.62 7.54 2.33
C PRO A 36 -11.15 7.50 1.86
N TRP A 37 -10.76 6.49 1.08
CA TRP A 37 -9.43 6.37 0.45
C TRP A 37 -9.46 6.60 -1.07
N SER A 38 -10.59 7.06 -1.59
CA SER A 38 -10.78 7.38 -3.01
C SER A 38 -9.72 8.31 -3.58
N GLY A 39 -9.18 7.94 -4.74
CA GLY A 39 -8.17 8.74 -5.44
C GLY A 39 -6.77 8.70 -4.83
N HIS A 40 -6.57 8.06 -3.66
CA HIS A 40 -5.27 7.97 -3.02
C HIS A 40 -4.39 6.89 -3.64
N PHE A 41 -3.08 7.08 -3.52
CA PHE A 41 -2.11 6.02 -3.77
C PHE A 41 -2.01 5.05 -2.59
N ALA A 42 -2.09 3.76 -2.90
CA ALA A 42 -2.00 2.67 -1.94
C ALA A 42 -1.11 1.54 -2.47
N PHE A 43 -0.61 0.71 -1.56
CA PHE A 43 -0.11 -0.61 -1.95
C PHE A 43 -1.27 -1.48 -2.41
N PRO A 44 -1.04 -2.45 -3.32
CA PRO A 44 -2.04 -3.47 -3.62
C PRO A 44 -2.49 -4.17 -2.34
N GLY A 45 -3.78 -4.45 -2.22
CA GLY A 45 -4.31 -5.10 -1.03
C GLY A 45 -5.72 -4.68 -0.65
N GLY A 46 -6.27 -5.39 0.32
CA GLY A 46 -7.67 -5.27 0.68
C GLY A 46 -8.03 -5.99 1.97
N ARG A 47 -9.33 -6.18 2.18
CA ARG A 47 -9.86 -6.85 3.37
C ARG A 47 -9.82 -8.35 3.21
N LYS A 48 -9.59 -9.04 4.32
CA LYS A 48 -9.65 -10.49 4.36
C LYS A 48 -11.07 -10.97 4.09
N GLU A 49 -11.22 -11.86 3.12
CA GLU A 49 -12.46 -12.55 2.83
C GLU A 49 -12.59 -13.85 3.64
N HIS A 50 -13.79 -14.44 3.61
CA HIS A 50 -14.04 -15.73 4.24
C HIS A 50 -13.32 -16.88 3.52
N SER A 51 -13.12 -16.75 2.21
CA SER A 51 -12.38 -17.66 1.34
C SER A 51 -10.89 -17.72 1.66
N ASP A 52 -10.31 -16.60 2.12
CA ASP A 52 -8.89 -16.49 2.47
C ASP A 52 -8.59 -17.28 3.74
N LYS A 53 -7.59 -18.18 3.70
CA LYS A 53 -7.18 -18.94 4.90
C LYS A 53 -6.31 -18.09 5.82
N THR A 54 -5.50 -17.20 5.24
CA THR A 54 -4.55 -16.33 5.94
C THR A 54 -4.58 -14.91 5.34
N LEU A 55 -3.98 -13.95 6.04
CA LEU A 55 -3.79 -12.59 5.51
C LEU A 55 -2.79 -12.56 4.35
N LEU A 56 -1.89 -13.54 4.26
CA LEU A 56 -1.01 -13.68 3.11
C LEU A 56 -1.80 -14.10 1.87
N ASP A 57 -2.78 -15.00 2.03
CA ASP A 57 -3.69 -15.38 0.93
C ASP A 57 -4.49 -14.17 0.44
N THR A 58 -5.03 -13.36 1.36
CA THR A 58 -5.67 -12.08 1.04
C THR A 58 -4.74 -11.18 0.23
N CYS A 59 -3.51 -10.97 0.70
CA CYS A 59 -2.52 -10.12 0.03
C CYS A 59 -2.23 -10.56 -1.41
N ILE A 60 -2.03 -11.86 -1.62
CA ILE A 60 -1.75 -12.45 -2.94
C ILE A 60 -2.98 -12.35 -3.85
N ARG A 61 -4.18 -12.67 -3.34
CA ARG A 61 -5.45 -12.57 -4.08
C ARG A 61 -5.71 -11.14 -4.56
N GLU A 62 -5.69 -10.19 -3.64
CA GLU A 62 -5.96 -8.77 -3.92
C GLU A 62 -4.95 -8.22 -4.93
N THR A 63 -3.66 -8.53 -4.77
CA THR A 63 -2.63 -8.13 -5.73
C THR A 63 -2.96 -8.65 -7.14
N LYS A 64 -3.34 -9.91 -7.25
CA LYS A 64 -3.70 -10.53 -8.54
C LYS A 64 -4.95 -9.89 -9.14
N GLU A 65 -5.97 -9.61 -8.32
CA GLU A 65 -7.22 -8.98 -8.76
C GLU A 65 -6.99 -7.55 -9.23
N GLU A 66 -6.23 -6.75 -8.50
CA GLU A 66 -6.02 -5.33 -8.81
C GLU A 66 -5.02 -5.12 -9.96
N THR A 67 -4.01 -6.00 -10.10
CA THR A 67 -2.85 -5.76 -10.99
C THR A 67 -2.55 -6.87 -11.99
N GLY A 68 -3.15 -8.05 -11.85
CA GLY A 68 -2.79 -9.26 -12.59
C GLY A 68 -1.47 -9.92 -12.16
N ILE A 69 -0.74 -9.35 -11.19
CA ILE A 69 0.54 -9.91 -10.71
C ILE A 69 0.28 -11.11 -9.81
N GLU A 70 0.88 -12.25 -10.14
CA GLU A 70 0.78 -13.48 -9.36
C GLU A 70 2.00 -13.65 -8.44
N LEU A 71 1.88 -13.14 -7.21
CA LEU A 71 2.91 -13.27 -6.19
C LEU A 71 3.07 -14.72 -5.70
N GLN A 72 4.32 -15.12 -5.48
CA GLN A 72 4.69 -16.43 -4.95
C GLN A 72 5.20 -16.30 -3.52
N VAL A 73 4.95 -17.31 -2.68
CA VAL A 73 5.47 -17.35 -1.31
C VAL A 73 7.01 -17.32 -1.28
N SER A 74 7.68 -17.85 -2.31
CA SER A 74 9.15 -17.78 -2.44
C SER A 74 9.69 -16.36 -2.67
N GLN A 75 8.84 -15.41 -3.08
CA GLN A 75 9.20 -13.99 -3.24
C GLN A 75 8.97 -13.18 -1.97
N LEU A 76 8.31 -13.76 -0.95
CA LEU A 76 8.09 -13.10 0.33
C LEU A 76 9.43 -12.98 1.06
N VAL A 77 9.85 -11.74 1.28
CA VAL A 77 11.07 -11.42 2.04
C VAL A 77 10.75 -11.31 3.52
N GLN A 78 9.68 -10.61 3.86
CA GLN A 78 9.38 -10.30 5.25
C GLN A 78 7.89 -10.04 5.50
N THR A 79 7.41 -10.51 6.65
CA THR A 79 6.14 -10.07 7.24
C THR A 79 6.42 -8.96 8.23
N LEU A 80 5.90 -7.76 8.00
CA LEU A 80 6.12 -6.60 8.88
C LEU A 80 5.13 -6.62 10.06
N SER A 81 5.34 -5.77 11.07
CA SER A 81 4.34 -5.61 12.13
C SER A 81 3.03 -5.01 11.59
N PRO A 82 1.85 -5.42 12.10
CA PRO A 82 0.59 -4.79 11.74
C PRO A 82 0.58 -3.29 12.06
N GLU A 83 0.02 -2.50 11.15
CA GLU A 83 -0.03 -1.04 11.25
C GLU A 83 -1.49 -0.54 11.20
N PRO A 84 -1.85 0.48 11.99
CA PRO A 84 -3.17 1.06 11.95
C PRO A 84 -3.33 2.04 10.78
N ALA A 85 -4.36 1.83 9.97
CA ALA A 85 -4.84 2.73 8.94
C ALA A 85 -6.15 3.41 9.37
N GLY A 86 -6.30 4.70 9.04
CA GLY A 86 -7.49 5.48 9.37
C GLY A 86 -7.18 6.74 10.18
N GLN A 87 -8.09 7.70 10.14
CA GLN A 87 -7.95 9.02 10.81
C GLN A 87 -8.65 9.06 12.17
N ASN A 88 -9.62 8.17 12.41
CA ASN A 88 -10.34 8.09 13.66
C ASN A 88 -9.79 6.95 14.52
N PHE A 89 -9.14 7.30 15.64
CA PHE A 89 -8.56 6.34 16.58
C PHE A 89 -9.57 5.31 17.12
N GLN A 90 -10.87 5.62 17.10
CA GLN A 90 -11.93 4.70 17.55
C GLN A 90 -12.27 3.62 16.51
N HIS A 91 -11.88 3.82 15.24
CA HIS A 91 -12.24 2.96 14.10
C HIS A 91 -11.04 2.71 13.18
N LEU A 92 -9.88 2.40 13.77
CA LEU A 92 -8.68 2.04 13.00
C LEU A 92 -8.86 0.68 12.34
N LEU A 93 -8.50 0.61 11.06
CA LEU A 93 -8.32 -0.63 10.33
C LEU A 93 -6.89 -1.12 10.57
N TRP A 94 -6.72 -2.30 11.14
CA TRP A 94 -5.40 -2.90 11.30
C TRP A 94 -5.04 -3.69 10.05
N VAL A 95 -3.89 -3.33 9.47
CA VAL A 95 -3.41 -3.84 8.18
C VAL A 95 -2.11 -4.62 8.39
N GLN A 96 -2.02 -5.81 7.81
CA GLN A 96 -0.80 -6.64 7.78
C GLN A 96 0.01 -6.36 6.51
N PRO A 97 1.21 -5.77 6.60
CA PRO A 97 2.07 -5.59 5.42
C PRO A 97 2.96 -6.82 5.18
N PHE A 98 3.15 -7.14 3.90
CA PHE A 98 4.06 -8.19 3.43
C PHE A 98 5.00 -7.63 2.37
N LEU A 99 6.31 -7.73 2.60
CA LEU A 99 7.34 -7.29 1.64
C LEU A 99 7.67 -8.44 0.70
N PHE A 100 7.44 -8.23 -0.59
CA PHE A 100 7.86 -9.10 -1.67
C PHE A 100 9.01 -8.46 -2.45
N SER A 101 9.98 -9.26 -2.87
CA SER A 101 11.04 -8.82 -3.77
C SER A 101 11.01 -9.59 -5.07
N LEU A 102 10.91 -8.85 -6.17
CA LEU A 102 10.92 -9.35 -7.53
C LEU A 102 12.19 -8.82 -8.24
N PRO A 103 12.81 -9.60 -9.14
CA PRO A 103 13.99 -9.12 -9.87
C PRO A 103 13.63 -7.96 -10.82
N ASP A 104 12.54 -8.12 -11.56
CA ASP A 104 12.10 -7.20 -12.61
C ASP A 104 10.64 -6.78 -12.40
N ARG A 105 10.28 -5.61 -12.92
CA ARG A 105 8.89 -5.13 -12.92
C ARG A 105 8.02 -6.07 -13.76
N PRO A 106 6.98 -6.70 -13.17
CA PRO A 106 6.06 -7.53 -13.94
C PRO A 106 5.18 -6.68 -14.86
N ALA A 107 4.58 -7.32 -15.87
CA ALA A 107 3.50 -6.70 -16.63
C ALA A 107 2.30 -6.46 -15.70
N ILE A 108 1.69 -5.28 -15.80
CA ILE A 108 0.53 -4.89 -15.00
C ILE A 108 -0.69 -4.85 -15.91
N SER A 109 -1.76 -5.51 -15.49
CA SER A 109 -3.09 -5.45 -16.09
C SER A 109 -4.07 -5.00 -15.01
N LEU A 110 -4.36 -3.70 -14.97
CA LEU A 110 -5.18 -3.11 -13.92
C LEU A 110 -6.64 -3.54 -14.00
N ASN A 111 -7.24 -3.83 -12.86
CA ASN A 111 -8.69 -3.87 -12.74
C ASN A 111 -9.25 -2.45 -12.67
N THR A 112 -9.74 -1.95 -13.80
CA THR A 112 -10.17 -0.56 -13.95
C THR A 112 -11.47 -0.22 -13.23
N SER A 113 -12.17 -1.19 -12.62
CA SER A 113 -13.33 -0.87 -11.78
C SER A 113 -12.93 -0.22 -10.45
N GLU A 114 -11.72 -0.49 -9.97
CA GLU A 114 -11.24 -0.06 -8.65
C GLU A 114 -9.94 0.73 -8.71
N ILE A 115 -9.13 0.53 -9.76
CA ILE A 115 -7.81 1.15 -9.91
C ILE A 115 -7.75 1.94 -11.21
N VAL A 116 -7.46 3.22 -11.12
CA VAL A 116 -7.40 4.13 -12.29
C VAL A 116 -6.00 4.32 -12.84
N ASP A 117 -4.96 4.08 -12.03
CA ASP A 117 -3.57 4.18 -12.48
C ASP A 117 -2.61 3.38 -11.57
N SER A 118 -1.35 3.27 -11.98
CA SER A 118 -0.27 2.70 -11.18
C SER A 118 1.03 3.48 -11.35
N ALA A 119 1.87 3.46 -10.32
CA ALA A 119 3.16 4.12 -10.33
C ALA A 119 4.24 3.26 -9.69
N TRP A 120 5.44 3.31 -10.28
CA TRP A 120 6.66 2.78 -9.68
C TRP A 120 7.42 3.92 -9.02
N VAL A 121 7.48 3.94 -7.69
CA VAL A 121 8.23 4.92 -6.93
C VAL A 121 9.64 4.38 -6.68
N SER A 122 10.67 5.02 -7.21
CA SER A 122 12.04 4.57 -6.96
C SER A 122 12.46 4.86 -5.52
N LEU A 123 13.23 3.94 -4.93
CA LEU A 123 13.81 4.07 -3.59
C LEU A 123 14.61 5.36 -3.47
N GLN A 124 15.47 5.65 -4.45
CA GLN A 124 16.31 6.84 -4.44
C GLN A 124 15.49 8.14 -4.42
N ASN A 125 14.42 8.22 -5.21
CA ASN A 125 13.59 9.42 -5.30
C ASN A 125 12.81 9.64 -4.01
N PHE A 126 12.26 8.57 -3.42
CA PHE A 126 11.54 8.66 -2.15
C PHE A 126 12.45 8.87 -0.95
N ALA A 127 13.71 8.41 -0.98
CA ALA A 127 14.65 8.60 0.12
C ALA A 127 15.23 10.03 0.21
N GLU A 128 15.15 10.81 -0.87
CA GLU A 128 15.67 12.18 -0.93
C GLU A 128 14.75 13.16 -0.17
N PRO A 129 15.17 13.74 0.96
CA PRO A 129 14.33 14.60 1.77
C PRO A 129 13.79 15.84 1.03
N ALA A 130 14.55 16.35 0.06
CA ALA A 130 14.14 17.51 -0.75
C ALA A 130 12.90 17.24 -1.63
N ASN A 131 12.54 15.97 -1.84
CA ASN A 131 11.37 15.59 -2.65
C ASN A 131 10.08 15.48 -1.82
N HIS A 132 10.12 15.82 -0.53
CA HIS A 132 8.96 15.78 0.36
C HIS A 132 8.52 17.19 0.73
N SER A 133 7.23 17.33 1.02
CA SER A 133 6.64 18.61 1.44
C SER A 133 5.50 18.37 2.42
N GLU A 134 5.09 19.42 3.13
CA GLU A 134 3.87 19.38 3.94
C GLU A 134 2.73 20.04 3.16
N THR A 135 1.66 19.28 2.92
CA THR A 135 0.48 19.73 2.18
C THR A 135 -0.78 19.57 3.04
N GLU A 136 -1.74 20.48 2.89
CA GLU A 136 -3.04 20.38 3.56
C GLU A 136 -3.88 19.28 2.88
N MET A 137 -3.92 18.10 3.51
CA MET A 137 -4.68 16.95 2.98
C MET A 137 -6.06 16.80 3.63
N LEU A 138 -6.26 17.43 4.79
CA LEU A 138 -7.55 17.55 5.46
C LEU A 138 -7.74 19.00 5.91
N PRO A 139 -8.99 19.50 6.04
CA PRO A 139 -9.25 20.87 6.43
C PRO A 139 -8.49 21.27 7.72
N GLY A 140 -7.61 22.26 7.58
CA GLY A 140 -6.77 22.81 8.64
C GLY A 140 -5.64 21.90 9.13
N LYS A 141 -5.28 20.83 8.40
CA LYS A 141 -4.25 19.87 8.81
C LYS A 141 -3.25 19.57 7.70
N LEU A 142 -2.01 19.93 7.96
CA LEU A 142 -0.84 19.59 7.13
C LEU A 142 -0.39 18.15 7.41
N PHE A 143 0.04 17.48 6.34
CA PHE A 143 0.62 16.14 6.40
C PHE A 143 1.89 16.08 5.55
N PRO A 144 2.87 15.24 5.92
CA PRO A 144 3.95 14.87 5.03
C PRO A 144 3.42 14.24 3.75
N THR A 145 3.94 14.71 2.62
CA THR A 145 3.53 14.31 1.28
C THR A 145 4.74 14.15 0.37
N PHE A 146 4.62 13.20 -0.55
CA PHE A 146 5.53 13.00 -1.67
C PHE A 146 4.75 13.23 -2.97
N PRO A 147 5.15 14.16 -3.85
CA PRO A 147 4.49 14.39 -5.14
C PRO A 147 4.51 13.11 -5.98
N LEU A 148 3.35 12.66 -6.44
CA LEU A 148 3.24 11.47 -7.25
C LEU A 148 2.19 11.67 -8.33
N GLN A 149 2.66 11.71 -9.59
CA GLN A 149 1.86 12.08 -10.76
C GLN A 149 1.18 13.46 -10.55
N ASP A 150 -0.12 13.58 -10.79
CA ASP A 150 -0.96 14.75 -10.58
C ASP A 150 -1.54 14.85 -9.14
N TYR A 151 -1.04 14.04 -8.21
CA TYR A 151 -1.52 13.99 -6.83
C TYR A 151 -0.35 13.83 -5.83
N PHE A 152 -0.65 13.34 -4.63
CA PHE A 152 0.33 13.10 -3.57
C PHE A 152 0.21 11.69 -3.01
N LEU A 153 1.36 11.11 -2.68
CA LEU A 153 1.46 10.00 -1.74
C LEU A 153 1.51 10.58 -0.32
N TRP A 154 0.60 10.16 0.55
CA TRP A 154 0.48 10.69 1.91
C TRP A 154 -0.14 9.66 2.87
N GLY A 155 -0.26 10.01 4.15
CA GLY A 155 -1.02 9.22 5.12
C GLY A 155 -0.40 7.84 5.41
N PHE A 156 -1.24 6.79 5.44
CA PHE A 156 -0.82 5.42 5.80
C PHE A 156 0.25 4.89 4.86
N THR A 157 0.01 4.96 3.54
CA THR A 157 0.91 4.44 2.51
C THR A 157 2.27 5.13 2.55
N TYR A 158 2.29 6.47 2.68
CA TYR A 158 3.52 7.25 2.83
C TYR A 158 4.37 6.77 4.02
N ARG A 159 3.75 6.63 5.20
CA ARG A 159 4.47 6.20 6.41
C ARG A 159 4.98 4.77 6.29
N LEU A 160 4.17 3.87 5.72
CA LEU A 160 4.55 2.48 5.54
C LEU A 160 5.69 2.33 4.52
N LEU A 161 5.67 3.11 3.43
CA LEU A 161 6.79 3.15 2.49
C LEU A 161 8.06 3.67 3.17
N GLY A 162 7.97 4.74 3.97
CA GLY A 162 9.07 5.26 4.80
C GLY A 162 9.73 4.20 5.69
N LYS A 163 8.95 3.36 6.36
CA LYS A 163 9.49 2.24 7.16
C LYS A 163 10.16 1.17 6.32
N THR A 164 9.72 0.97 5.09
CA THR A 164 10.23 -0.12 4.23
C THR A 164 11.52 0.26 3.51
N VAL A 165 11.71 1.55 3.19
CA VAL A 165 12.96 2.02 2.57
C VAL A 165 14.17 1.96 3.52
N GLU A 166 13.93 1.79 4.82
CA GLU A 166 14.96 1.60 5.85
C GLU A 166 15.40 0.12 6.02
N LEU A 167 14.77 -0.82 5.30
CA LEU A 167 15.04 -2.27 5.36
C LEU A 167 15.91 -2.77 4.20
#